data_AF-A0A0W0VJ42-F1
#
_entry.id   AF-A0A0W0VJ42-F1
#
_cell.length_a   1.000
_cell.length_b   1.000
_cell.length_c   1.000
_cell.angle_alpha   90.00
_cell.angle_beta   90.00
_cell.angle_gamma   90.00
#
_symmetry.space_group_name_H-M   'P 1'
#
loop_
_entity.id
_entity.type
_entity.pdbx_description
1 polymer ?
#
loop_
_entity_poly.entity_id
_entity_poly.type
_entity_poly.pdbx_seq_one_letter_code
_entity_poly.pdbx_strand_id
1 'polypeptide(L)'
;MKKQPQQPNRDEWLLDPMHGLTEGEEENIQQIFPSDFLTNEAFEYFAAIVKKRPTYHFERKIRRLISRSIWPRLLISRLRLLTATGIYLFLDGHWEFLDHILSFIKSALYYLGLVVHGLRLMMSTTHLIGIIISSDSASEEVFQYLGHSWFELFTDFQCIISALTPADYLFLSFGLMVLELLLIAIRAWNEEQKLIHHIKKISLAMSKQELHPEQLNELKQAKKHAETMLLHNYKKLALNFGVTLLTTSLFAIKSILLPCVMVSASANPLIPFIFAVIALSITIANHYLNQYLDKNKPKSNKLSGKYFFASNQNTFFSINETVHVQNEIEPELGAC
;
A
#
# COMPACT_ATOMS: atom_id res chain seq x y z
N MET A 1 -35.72 6.23 7.79
CA MET A 1 -34.51 6.95 8.23
C MET A 1 -33.44 6.81 7.17
N LYS A 2 -33.00 7.91 6.53
CA LYS A 2 -31.90 7.88 5.55
C LYS A 2 -30.58 7.64 6.31
N LYS A 3 -29.86 6.55 6.00
CA LYS A 3 -28.51 6.31 6.54
C LYS A 3 -27.65 7.52 6.18
N GLN A 4 -27.02 8.14 7.18
CA GLN A 4 -26.01 9.17 6.93
C GLN A 4 -24.92 8.58 6.04
N PRO A 5 -24.40 9.34 5.06
CA PRO A 5 -23.23 8.93 4.31
C PRO A 5 -22.09 8.74 5.30
N GLN A 6 -21.67 7.49 5.50
CA GLN A 6 -20.47 7.18 6.28
C GLN A 6 -19.33 7.96 5.67
N GLN A 7 -18.72 8.85 6.46
CA GLN A 7 -17.48 9.49 6.08
C GLN A 7 -16.46 8.36 5.82
N PRO A 8 -15.80 8.34 4.65
CA PRO A 8 -14.76 7.36 4.39
C PRO A 8 -13.67 7.52 5.45
N ASN A 9 -13.33 6.42 6.11
CA ASN A 9 -12.34 6.35 7.17
C ASN A 9 -11.00 6.89 6.63
N ARG A 10 -10.59 8.09 7.06
CA ARG A 10 -9.51 8.88 6.42
C ARG A 10 -8.09 8.34 6.67
N ASP A 11 -7.95 7.17 7.32
CA ASP A 11 -6.68 6.68 7.87
C ASP A 11 -6.30 5.24 7.42
N GLU A 12 -6.98 4.68 6.42
CA GLU A 12 -6.87 3.25 6.00
C GLU A 12 -5.82 2.91 4.92
N TRP A 13 -4.95 3.82 4.49
CA TRP A 13 -4.42 3.75 3.11
C TRP A 13 -2.89 3.79 2.99
N LEU A 14 -2.14 3.84 4.10
CA LEU A 14 -0.71 4.11 4.00
C LEU A 14 0.21 2.92 3.74
N LEU A 15 -0.25 1.66 3.85
CA LEU A 15 0.63 0.48 3.75
C LEU A 15 0.03 -0.74 3.02
N ASP A 16 -1.10 -0.58 2.34
CA ASP A 16 -1.94 -1.72 1.95
C ASP A 16 -1.33 -2.71 0.92
N PRO A 17 -0.40 -2.31 0.03
CA PRO A 17 0.34 -3.29 -0.77
C PRO A 17 1.71 -3.64 -0.17
N MET A 18 2.38 -2.68 0.48
CA MET A 18 3.75 -2.87 0.99
C MET A 18 3.82 -3.67 2.30
N HIS A 19 2.73 -3.87 3.04
CA HIS A 19 2.77 -4.67 4.29
C HIS A 19 1.69 -5.76 4.38
N GLY A 20 1.07 -6.13 3.24
CA GLY A 20 0.17 -7.28 3.19
C GLY A 20 -1.05 -7.22 4.11
N LEU A 21 -1.40 -6.02 4.58
CA LEU A 21 -2.61 -5.76 5.32
C LEU A 21 -3.52 -5.09 4.32
N THR A 22 -4.56 -5.76 3.87
CA THR A 22 -5.64 -5.13 3.12
C THR A 22 -6.83 -5.05 4.05
N GLU A 23 -7.29 -3.84 4.34
CA GLU A 23 -8.58 -3.62 4.98
C GLU A 23 -9.37 -2.57 4.23
N GLY A 24 -9.90 -3.01 3.10
CA GLY A 24 -11.18 -2.54 2.62
C GLY A 24 -12.11 -3.73 2.63
N GLU A 25 -12.63 -4.05 3.82
CA GLU A 25 -13.94 -4.68 4.11
C GLU A 25 -13.90 -5.47 5.42
N GLU A 26 -14.73 -5.05 6.36
CA GLU A 26 -15.28 -5.90 7.43
C GLU A 26 -16.28 -6.93 6.87
N GLU A 27 -16.44 -7.04 5.55
CA GLU A 27 -17.06 -8.20 4.95
C GLU A 27 -16.13 -9.38 5.23
N ASN A 28 -16.71 -10.46 5.74
CA ASN A 28 -16.12 -11.79 5.84
C ASN A 28 -14.93 -11.91 4.89
N ILE A 29 -13.73 -12.25 5.39
CA ILE A 29 -12.71 -12.83 4.53
C ILE A 29 -13.41 -14.03 3.91
N GLN A 30 -14.01 -13.85 2.73
CA GLN A 30 -14.70 -14.90 2.02
C GLN A 30 -13.55 -15.86 1.75
N GLN A 31 -13.53 -16.96 2.50
CA GLN A 31 -12.60 -18.03 2.24
C GLN A 31 -12.87 -18.40 0.79
N ILE A 32 -11.91 -18.06 -0.06
CA ILE A 32 -12.00 -18.33 -1.48
C ILE A 32 -11.80 -19.83 -1.61
N PHE A 33 -12.85 -20.53 -2.00
CA PHE A 33 -12.79 -21.96 -2.23
C PHE A 33 -12.53 -22.23 -3.72
N PRO A 34 -11.82 -23.32 -4.06
CA PRO A 34 -11.70 -23.77 -5.45
C PRO A 34 -13.06 -23.91 -6.13
N SER A 35 -14.08 -24.27 -5.36
CA SER A 35 -15.46 -24.37 -5.83
C SER A 35 -16.05 -23.05 -6.32
N ASP A 36 -15.49 -21.89 -5.98
CA ASP A 36 -16.06 -20.59 -6.36
C ASP A 36 -15.67 -20.15 -7.79
N PHE A 37 -14.83 -20.95 -8.46
CA PHE A 37 -14.26 -20.71 -9.78
C PHE A 37 -14.54 -21.88 -10.71
N LEU A 38 -14.71 -21.59 -12.00
CA LEU A 38 -14.88 -22.60 -13.04
C LEU A 38 -13.53 -23.10 -13.56
N THR A 39 -12.44 -22.37 -13.28
CA THR A 39 -11.09 -22.71 -13.70
C THR A 39 -10.08 -22.64 -12.55
N ASN A 40 -9.17 -23.62 -12.50
CA ASN A 40 -8.12 -23.66 -11.48
C ASN A 40 -7.16 -22.47 -11.63
N GLU A 41 -6.90 -22.01 -12.86
CA GLU A 41 -6.01 -20.89 -13.12
C GLU A 41 -6.56 -19.56 -12.58
N ALA A 42 -7.87 -19.33 -12.68
CA ALA A 42 -8.50 -18.16 -12.06
C ALA A 42 -8.45 -18.27 -10.53
N PHE A 43 -8.78 -19.45 -9.97
CA PHE A 43 -8.68 -19.69 -8.53
C PHE A 43 -7.27 -19.41 -8.00
N GLU A 44 -6.23 -19.97 -8.62
CA GLU A 44 -4.85 -19.78 -8.19
C GLU A 44 -4.44 -18.30 -8.24
N TYR A 45 -4.86 -17.56 -9.28
CA TYR A 45 -4.61 -16.13 -9.38
C TYR A 45 -5.28 -15.33 -8.25
N PHE A 46 -6.57 -15.56 -7.99
CA PHE A 46 -7.29 -14.85 -6.92
C PHE A 46 -6.80 -15.29 -5.53
N ALA A 47 -6.48 -16.56 -5.34
CA ALA A 47 -5.89 -17.07 -4.10
C ALA A 47 -4.48 -16.50 -3.84
N ALA A 48 -3.70 -16.22 -4.89
CA ALA A 48 -2.39 -15.57 -4.76
C ALA A 48 -2.50 -14.08 -4.37
N ILE A 49 -3.59 -13.41 -4.77
CA ILE A 49 -3.82 -11.99 -4.48
C ILE A 49 -4.49 -11.78 -3.13
N VAL A 50 -5.43 -12.65 -2.76
CA VAL A 50 -6.13 -12.59 -1.48
C VAL A 50 -5.30 -13.33 -0.43
N LYS A 51 -4.42 -12.57 0.24
CA LYS A 51 -3.47 -13.12 1.22
C LYS A 51 -4.17 -13.88 2.35
N LYS A 52 -3.85 -15.18 2.49
CA LYS A 52 -4.35 -16.13 3.50
C LYS A 52 -3.74 -15.99 4.90
N ARG A 53 -3.49 -14.80 5.45
CA ARG A 53 -2.99 -14.74 6.83
C ARG A 53 -4.16 -14.72 7.83
N PRO A 54 -4.35 -15.77 8.65
CA PRO A 54 -5.09 -15.62 9.90
C PRO A 54 -4.22 -14.75 10.81
N THR A 55 -4.29 -13.43 10.67
CA THR A 55 -3.70 -12.55 11.67
C THR A 55 -4.56 -12.63 12.91
N TYR A 56 -3.95 -12.93 14.06
CA TYR A 56 -4.64 -12.80 15.33
C TYR A 56 -5.19 -11.38 15.43
N HIS A 57 -6.42 -11.23 15.94
CA HIS A 57 -7.10 -9.92 15.97
C HIS A 57 -6.24 -8.83 16.65
N PHE A 58 -5.45 -9.21 17.64
CA PHE A 58 -4.50 -8.33 18.33
C PHE A 58 -3.35 -7.86 17.43
N GLU A 59 -2.70 -8.77 16.71
CA GLU A 59 -1.66 -8.45 15.73
C GLU A 59 -2.19 -7.51 14.64
N ARG A 60 -3.41 -7.77 14.16
CA ARG A 60 -4.12 -6.92 13.19
C ARG A 60 -4.33 -5.50 13.73
N LYS A 61 -4.80 -5.35 14.98
CA LYS A 61 -4.96 -4.05 15.64
C LYS A 61 -3.65 -3.29 15.77
N ILE A 62 -2.58 -3.96 16.20
CA ILE A 62 -1.25 -3.35 16.33
C ILE A 62 -0.75 -2.91 14.97
N ARG A 63 -0.80 -3.79 13.96
CA ARG A 63 -0.39 -3.47 12.59
C ARG A 63 -1.16 -2.27 11.99
N ARG A 64 -2.46 -2.14 12.27
CA ARG A 64 -3.26 -0.95 11.88
C ARG A 64 -2.81 0.32 12.60
N LEU A 65 -2.54 0.24 13.90
CA LEU A 65 -2.10 1.39 14.68
C LEU A 65 -0.72 1.87 14.20
N ILE A 66 0.18 0.91 13.96
CA ILE A 66 1.50 1.15 13.36
C ILE A 66 1.33 1.81 11.99
N SER A 67 0.50 1.25 11.10
CA SER A 67 0.37 1.78 9.74
C SER A 67 -0.17 3.20 9.69
N ARG A 68 -1.11 3.53 10.59
CA ARG A 68 -1.65 4.89 10.77
C ARG A 68 -0.61 5.87 11.32
N SER A 69 0.35 5.39 12.10
CA SER A 69 1.35 6.25 12.77
C SER A 69 2.56 6.63 11.89
N ILE A 70 2.83 5.90 10.80
CA ILE A 70 4.02 6.15 9.95
C ILE A 70 3.96 7.50 9.23
N TRP A 71 2.80 7.88 8.71
CA TRP A 71 2.69 9.16 8.00
C TRP A 71 2.77 10.38 8.92
N PRO A 72 2.04 10.44 10.05
CA PRO A 72 2.24 11.47 11.05
C PRO A 72 3.71 11.55 11.49
N ARG A 73 4.40 10.42 11.68
CA ARG A 73 5.83 10.39 12.02
C ARG A 73 6.70 11.04 10.94
N LEU A 74 6.49 10.68 9.67
CA LEU A 74 7.23 11.27 8.55
C LEU A 74 6.93 12.77 8.44
N LEU A 75 5.66 13.17 8.51
CA LEU A 75 5.25 14.56 8.45
C LEU A 75 5.87 15.38 9.58
N ILE A 76 5.80 14.90 10.83
CA ILE A 76 6.40 15.59 11.97
C ILE A 76 7.92 15.66 11.83
N SER A 77 8.59 14.63 11.30
CA SER A 77 10.03 14.68 11.06
C SER A 77 10.44 15.73 10.02
N ARG A 78 9.62 15.92 8.98
CA ARG A 78 9.84 16.92 7.91
C ARG A 78 9.47 18.33 8.38
N LEU A 79 8.37 18.47 9.12
CA LEU A 79 8.01 19.71 9.81
C LEU A 79 9.09 20.11 10.81
N ARG A 80 9.67 19.17 11.56
CA ARG A 80 10.81 19.42 12.44
C ARG A 80 12.01 19.96 11.68
N LEU A 81 12.34 19.36 10.54
CA LEU A 81 13.45 19.84 9.73
C LEU A 81 13.18 21.27 9.23
N LEU A 82 11.94 21.54 8.82
CA LEU A 82 11.50 22.86 8.40
C LEU A 82 11.53 23.87 9.54
N THR A 83 11.03 23.53 10.72
CA THR A 83 11.06 24.41 11.89
C THR A 83 12.48 24.61 12.37
N ALA A 84 13.30 23.57 12.50
CA ALA A 84 14.69 23.70 12.93
C ALA A 84 15.46 24.65 12.01
N THR A 85 15.27 24.57 10.69
CA THR A 85 15.95 25.45 9.73
C THR A 85 15.30 26.82 9.59
N GLY A 86 13.98 26.91 9.72
CA GLY A 86 13.22 28.16 9.63
C GLY A 86 13.35 29.01 10.89
N ILE A 87 13.42 28.38 12.06
CA ILE A 87 13.62 29.07 13.34
C ILE A 87 14.90 29.91 13.21
N TYR A 88 16.02 29.35 12.71
CA TYR A 88 17.31 30.07 12.51
C TYR A 88 17.22 31.32 11.62
N LEU A 89 16.16 31.45 10.83
CA LEU A 89 15.92 32.57 9.93
C LEU A 89 14.97 33.64 10.51
N PHE A 90 14.13 33.32 11.50
CA PHE A 90 12.97 34.15 11.85
C PHE A 90 12.85 34.59 13.31
N LEU A 91 13.54 33.97 14.27
CA LEU A 91 13.22 34.14 15.69
C LEU A 91 14.41 34.54 16.57
N ASP A 92 14.95 35.75 16.42
CA ASP A 92 15.94 36.31 17.34
C ASP A 92 15.43 36.33 18.80
N GLY A 93 15.73 35.28 19.58
CA GLY A 93 15.68 35.29 21.05
C GLY A 93 14.81 34.23 21.75
N HIS A 94 13.99 33.43 21.04
CA HIS A 94 13.15 32.38 21.67
C HIS A 94 13.57 30.93 21.33
N TRP A 95 14.86 30.78 21.05
CA TRP A 95 15.49 29.55 20.56
C TRP A 95 15.38 28.38 21.54
N GLU A 96 15.67 28.62 22.81
CA GLU A 96 15.86 27.57 23.81
C GLU A 96 14.57 26.82 24.13
N PHE A 97 13.45 27.54 24.26
CA PHE A 97 12.15 26.94 24.56
C PHE A 97 11.61 26.10 23.40
N LEU A 98 11.71 26.62 22.17
CA LEU A 98 11.32 25.87 20.97
C LEU A 98 12.22 24.65 20.76
N ASP A 99 13.52 24.77 21.02
CA ASP A 99 14.45 23.65 20.95
C ASP A 99 14.11 22.57 21.99
N HIS A 100 13.73 22.96 23.21
CA HIS A 100 13.26 22.01 24.24
C HIS A 100 11.99 21.27 23.82
N ILE A 101 10.98 21.97 23.29
CA ILE A 101 9.75 21.34 22.78
C ILE A 101 10.08 20.39 21.62
N LEU A 102 10.89 20.82 20.66
CA LEU A 102 11.25 20.01 19.49
C LEU A 102 12.10 18.80 19.89
N SER A 103 12.98 18.94 20.87
CA SER A 103 13.80 17.86 21.43
C SER A 103 12.96 16.84 22.20
N PHE A 104 11.96 17.30 22.98
CA PHE A 104 10.99 16.43 23.63
C PHE A 104 10.16 15.65 22.61
N ILE A 105 9.58 16.33 21.61
CA ILE A 105 8.81 15.69 20.52
C ILE A 105 9.70 14.71 19.76
N LYS A 106 10.96 15.06 19.48
CA LYS A 106 11.96 14.17 18.84
C LYS A 106 12.14 12.90 19.65
N SER A 107 12.37 13.02 20.95
CA SER A 107 12.61 11.89 21.84
C SER A 107 11.37 11.01 21.93
N ALA A 108 10.19 11.62 22.11
CA ALA A 108 8.92 10.91 22.16
C ALA A 108 8.64 10.10 20.87
N LEU A 109 8.80 10.72 19.68
CA LEU A 109 8.60 10.05 18.40
C LEU A 109 9.66 9.01 18.10
N TYR A 110 10.89 9.24 18.55
CA TYR A 110 11.98 8.28 18.44
C TYR A 110 11.67 7.01 19.22
N TYR A 111 11.35 7.13 20.51
CA TYR A 111 11.00 6.00 21.36
C TYR A 111 9.70 5.33 20.90
N LEU A 112 8.70 6.10 20.47
CA LEU A 112 7.47 5.55 19.90
C LEU A 112 7.78 4.71 18.65
N GLY A 113 8.62 5.21 17.75
CA GLY A 113 9.07 4.48 16.57
C GLY A 113 9.83 3.20 16.93
N LEU A 114 10.73 3.27 17.90
CA LEU A 114 11.50 2.13 18.38
C LEU A 114 10.60 1.06 19.00
N VAL A 115 9.64 1.46 19.83
CA VAL A 115 8.63 0.55 20.41
C VAL A 115 7.79 -0.09 19.31
N VAL A 116 7.33 0.69 18.33
CA VAL A 116 6.51 0.21 17.23
C VAL A 116 7.24 -0.82 16.36
N HIS A 117 8.42 -0.48 15.85
CA HIS A 117 9.20 -1.40 15.01
C HIS A 117 9.78 -2.55 15.81
N GLY A 118 10.15 -2.32 17.07
CA GLY A 118 10.60 -3.35 18.00
C GLY A 118 9.52 -4.39 18.27
N LEU A 119 8.30 -3.97 18.61
CA LEU A 119 7.16 -4.88 18.80
C LEU A 119 6.82 -5.66 17.54
N ARG A 120 6.81 -5.01 16.37
CA ARG A 120 6.54 -5.67 15.09
C ARG A 120 7.63 -6.68 14.72
N LEU A 121 8.90 -6.33 14.95
CA LEU A 121 10.02 -7.23 14.75
C LEU A 121 9.92 -8.42 15.70
N MET A 122 9.65 -8.19 16.99
CA MET A 122 9.45 -9.25 17.99
C MET A 122 8.32 -10.20 17.59
N MET A 123 7.16 -9.70 17.18
CA MET A 123 6.06 -10.57 16.74
C MET A 123 6.46 -11.43 15.54
N SER A 124 7.15 -10.83 14.58
CA SER A 124 7.57 -11.52 13.37
C SER A 124 8.67 -12.56 13.66
N THR A 125 9.61 -12.26 14.55
CA THR A 125 10.66 -13.19 14.96
C THR A 125 10.12 -14.30 15.87
N THR A 126 9.20 -14.00 16.79
CA THR A 126 8.55 -15.03 17.62
C THR A 126 7.76 -16.01 16.76
N HIS A 127 7.05 -15.55 15.73
CA HIS A 127 6.36 -16.44 14.80
C HIS A 127 7.35 -17.30 14.00
N LEU A 128 8.46 -16.70 13.53
CA LEU A 128 9.51 -17.45 12.83
C LEU A 128 10.14 -18.52 13.73
N ILE A 129 10.44 -18.19 14.98
CA ILE A 129 10.96 -19.12 15.99
C ILE A 129 9.94 -20.23 16.26
N GLY A 130 8.64 -19.89 16.36
CA GLY A 130 7.56 -20.86 16.52
C GLY A 130 7.53 -21.90 15.39
N ILE A 131 7.67 -21.46 14.14
CA ILE A 131 7.78 -22.37 12.97
C ILE A 131 9.02 -23.27 13.10
N ILE A 132 10.18 -22.69 13.43
CA ILE A 132 11.45 -23.42 13.56
C ILE A 132 11.34 -24.52 14.64
N ILE A 133 10.65 -24.24 15.75
CA ILE A 133 10.53 -25.17 16.88
C ILE A 133 9.44 -26.24 16.64
N SER A 134 8.37 -25.91 15.91
CA SER A 134 7.17 -26.76 15.85
C SER A 134 7.11 -27.71 14.64
N SER A 135 7.99 -27.54 13.66
CA SER A 135 7.86 -28.21 12.36
C SER A 135 8.99 -29.18 12.07
N ASP A 136 8.64 -30.47 11.86
CA ASP A 136 9.57 -31.50 11.38
C ASP A 136 10.11 -31.20 9.96
N SER A 137 9.41 -30.33 9.21
CA SER A 137 9.79 -29.79 7.91
C SER A 137 10.02 -28.27 7.98
N ALA A 138 10.68 -27.81 9.05
CA ALA A 138 10.88 -26.38 9.34
C ALA A 138 11.44 -25.57 8.17
N SER A 139 12.27 -26.17 7.31
CA SER A 139 12.90 -25.44 6.19
C SER A 139 11.86 -24.89 5.20
N GLU A 140 10.90 -25.70 4.75
CA GLU A 140 9.94 -25.29 3.72
C GLU A 140 8.95 -24.25 4.26
N GLU A 141 8.48 -24.42 5.50
CA GLU A 141 7.62 -23.44 6.16
C GLU A 141 8.35 -22.13 6.48
N VAL A 142 9.64 -22.20 6.86
CA VAL A 142 10.49 -21.01 7.02
C VAL A 142 10.68 -20.30 5.69
N PHE A 143 10.96 -21.01 4.60
CA PHE A 143 11.08 -20.41 3.27
C PHE A 143 9.78 -19.76 2.82
N GLN A 144 8.63 -20.38 3.08
CA GLN A 144 7.31 -19.79 2.80
C GLN A 144 7.08 -18.53 3.65
N TYR A 145 7.35 -18.60 4.97
CA TYR A 145 7.19 -17.47 5.87
C TYR A 145 8.09 -16.30 5.47
N LEU A 146 9.38 -16.56 5.24
CA LEU A 146 10.34 -15.56 4.78
C LEU A 146 9.92 -15.02 3.41
N GLY A 147 9.49 -15.86 2.47
CA GLY A 147 8.97 -15.43 1.18
C GLY A 147 7.83 -14.40 1.26
N HIS A 148 7.10 -14.36 2.37
CA HIS A 148 6.03 -13.41 2.63
C HIS A 148 6.40 -12.25 3.58
N SER A 149 7.28 -12.48 4.55
CA SER A 149 7.61 -11.52 5.63
C SER A 149 9.00 -10.88 5.52
N TRP A 150 9.88 -11.36 4.63
CA TRP A 150 11.29 -10.93 4.59
C TRP A 150 11.45 -9.42 4.49
N PHE A 151 10.62 -8.77 3.66
CA PHE A 151 10.69 -7.33 3.48
C PHE A 151 10.35 -6.59 4.76
N GLU A 152 9.29 -7.02 5.47
CA GLU A 152 8.86 -6.39 6.71
C GLU A 152 9.91 -6.53 7.80
N LEU A 153 10.41 -7.75 8.00
CA LEU A 153 11.51 -8.06 8.92
C LEU A 153 12.73 -7.17 8.64
N PHE A 154 13.11 -7.04 7.36
CA PHE A 154 14.25 -6.23 6.98
C PHE A 154 13.99 -4.74 7.25
N THR A 155 12.83 -4.21 6.85
CA THR A 155 12.50 -2.79 7.08
C THR A 155 12.43 -2.43 8.56
N ASP A 156 11.88 -3.31 9.40
CA ASP A 156 11.80 -3.08 10.85
C ASP A 156 13.19 -3.15 11.49
N PHE A 157 14.01 -4.13 11.09
CA PHE A 157 15.41 -4.25 11.54
C PHE A 157 16.24 -3.03 11.11
N GLN A 158 16.11 -2.62 9.86
CA GLN A 158 16.75 -1.42 9.34
C GLN A 158 16.31 -0.17 10.10
N CYS A 159 15.03 -0.03 10.43
CA CYS A 159 14.54 1.11 11.19
C CYS A 159 15.14 1.16 12.61
N ILE A 160 15.29 0.00 13.26
CA ILE A 160 15.96 -0.10 14.58
C ILE A 160 17.44 0.26 14.46
N ILE A 161 18.16 -0.26 13.47
CA ILE A 161 19.56 0.12 13.24
C ILE A 161 19.68 1.62 13.00
N SER A 162 18.81 2.18 12.15
CA SER A 162 18.79 3.60 11.82
C SER A 162 18.49 4.46 13.05
N ALA A 163 17.66 3.97 13.97
CA ALA A 163 17.37 4.62 15.23
C ALA A 163 18.59 4.62 16.16
N LEU A 164 19.26 3.48 16.30
CA LEU A 164 20.43 3.33 17.17
C LEU A 164 21.71 3.97 16.61
N THR A 165 21.73 4.26 15.30
CA THR A 165 22.87 4.89 14.63
C THR A 165 22.92 6.38 14.97
N PRO A 166 24.04 6.91 15.51
CA PRO A 166 24.16 8.33 15.77
C PRO A 166 24.07 9.14 14.47
N ALA A 167 23.45 10.32 14.53
CA ALA A 167 23.18 11.16 13.35
C ALA A 167 24.45 11.60 12.60
N ASP A 168 25.60 11.58 13.28
CA ASP A 168 26.89 12.00 12.72
C ASP A 168 27.49 10.94 11.77
N TYR A 169 26.95 9.72 11.75
CA TYR A 169 27.34 8.67 10.82
C TYR A 169 26.61 8.82 9.48
N LEU A 170 26.93 9.89 8.75
CA LEU A 170 26.29 10.27 7.48
C LEU A 170 26.41 9.19 6.41
N PHE A 171 27.57 8.54 6.29
CA PHE A 171 27.79 7.47 5.31
C PHE A 171 26.96 6.22 5.59
N LEU A 172 26.83 5.83 6.86
CA LEU A 172 25.98 4.71 7.26
C LEU A 172 24.51 5.04 6.99
N SER A 173 24.07 6.24 7.36
CA SER A 173 22.71 6.71 7.10
C SER A 173 22.39 6.74 5.60
N PHE A 174 23.32 7.23 4.78
CA PHE A 174 23.19 7.20 3.32
C PHE A 174 23.13 5.77 2.78
N GLY A 175 24.03 4.90 3.24
CA GLY A 175 24.05 3.48 2.86
C GLY A 175 22.75 2.77 3.20
N LEU A 176 22.15 3.04 4.37
CA LEU A 176 20.84 2.52 4.75
C LEU A 176 19.74 3.05 3.81
N MET A 177 19.73 4.33 3.45
CA MET A 177 18.75 4.86 2.47
C MET A 177 18.89 4.23 1.08
N VAL A 178 20.11 3.98 0.61
CA VAL A 178 20.36 3.28 -0.66
C VAL A 178 19.88 1.83 -0.59
N LEU A 179 20.12 1.16 0.55
CA LEU A 179 19.66 -0.20 0.78
C LEU A 179 18.13 -0.28 0.78
N GLU A 180 17.45 0.68 1.40
CA GLU A 180 15.98 0.78 1.37
C GLU A 180 15.45 0.90 -0.07
N LEU A 181 16.09 1.75 -0.89
CA LEU A 181 15.75 1.92 -2.29
C LEU A 181 15.89 0.59 -3.07
N LEU A 182 16.99 -0.14 -2.86
CA LEU A 182 17.22 -1.45 -3.49
C LEU A 182 16.18 -2.47 -3.06
N LEU A 183 15.79 -2.50 -1.78
CA LEU A 183 14.80 -3.43 -1.26
C LEU A 183 13.41 -3.18 -1.85
N ILE A 184 13.02 -1.90 -1.97
CA ILE A 184 11.77 -1.52 -2.63
C ILE A 184 11.78 -2.00 -4.09
N ALA A 185 12.90 -1.81 -4.79
CA ALA A 185 13.05 -2.26 -6.18
C ALA A 185 12.97 -3.80 -6.29
N ILE A 186 13.70 -4.55 -5.45
CA ILE A 186 13.69 -6.03 -5.45
C ILE A 186 12.29 -6.57 -5.15
N ARG A 187 11.61 -6.00 -4.15
CA ARG A 187 10.25 -6.41 -3.82
C ARG A 187 9.31 -6.21 -4.99
N ALA A 188 9.38 -5.05 -5.61
CA ALA A 188 8.46 -4.72 -6.68
C ALA A 188 8.71 -5.58 -7.93
N TRP A 189 9.98 -5.84 -8.25
CA TRP A 189 10.36 -6.82 -9.26
C TRP A 189 9.75 -8.20 -8.96
N ASN A 190 9.84 -8.68 -7.72
CA ASN A 190 9.27 -9.96 -7.33
C ASN A 190 7.74 -9.99 -7.43
N GLU A 191 7.04 -8.92 -7.05
CA GLU A 191 5.58 -8.82 -7.19
C GLU A 191 5.15 -8.74 -8.67
N GLU A 192 5.90 -8.04 -9.51
CA GLU A 192 5.67 -7.94 -10.95
C GLU A 192 5.86 -9.31 -11.64
N GLN A 193 6.97 -10.01 -11.36
CA GLN A 193 7.23 -11.33 -11.93
C GLN A 193 6.13 -12.35 -11.58
N LYS A 194 5.60 -12.29 -10.35
CA LYS A 194 4.45 -13.13 -9.95
C LYS A 194 3.21 -12.85 -10.79
N LEU A 195 2.86 -11.57 -11.00
CA LEU A 195 1.70 -11.20 -11.82
C LEU A 195 1.88 -11.58 -13.29
N ILE A 196 3.07 -11.33 -13.86
CA ILE A 196 3.40 -11.74 -15.24
C ILE A 196 3.26 -13.26 -15.39
N HIS A 197 3.73 -14.04 -14.42
CA HIS A 197 3.60 -15.49 -14.42
C HIS A 197 2.13 -15.93 -14.47
N HIS A 198 1.26 -15.33 -13.64
CA HIS A 198 -0.17 -15.63 -13.67
C HIS A 198 -0.83 -15.23 -14.99
N ILE A 199 -0.49 -14.06 -15.56
CA ILE A 199 -1.00 -13.64 -16.88
C ILE A 199 -0.62 -14.65 -17.97
N LYS A 200 0.64 -15.12 -17.98
CA LYS A 200 1.10 -16.15 -18.91
C LYS A 200 0.33 -17.46 -18.72
N LYS A 201 0.16 -17.92 -17.47
CA LYS A 201 -0.61 -19.15 -17.17
C LYS A 201 -2.05 -19.05 -17.65
N ILE A 202 -2.73 -17.93 -17.39
CA ILE A 202 -4.11 -17.68 -17.88
C ILE A 202 -4.15 -17.65 -19.42
N SER A 203 -3.16 -17.00 -20.07
CA SER A 203 -3.12 -16.93 -21.54
C SER A 203 -2.93 -18.30 -22.20
N LEU A 204 -2.11 -19.17 -21.59
CA LEU A 204 -1.94 -20.55 -22.05
C LEU A 204 -3.21 -21.37 -21.86
N ALA A 205 -3.91 -21.20 -20.73
CA ALA A 205 -5.21 -21.85 -20.50
C ALA A 205 -6.23 -21.42 -21.57
N MET A 206 -6.30 -20.13 -21.91
CA MET A 206 -7.20 -19.62 -22.95
C MET A 206 -6.91 -20.17 -24.36
N SER A 207 -5.67 -20.59 -24.64
CA SER A 207 -5.28 -21.15 -25.95
C SER A 207 -5.68 -22.61 -26.16
N LYS A 208 -6.17 -23.30 -25.12
CA LYS A 208 -6.66 -24.68 -25.24
C LYS A 208 -8.03 -24.67 -25.93
N GLN A 209 -8.24 -25.56 -26.91
CA GLN A 209 -9.44 -25.53 -27.77
C GLN A 209 -10.73 -26.07 -27.12
N GLU A 210 -10.69 -26.58 -25.89
CA GLU A 210 -11.81 -27.30 -25.25
C GLU A 210 -12.48 -26.55 -24.09
N LEU A 211 -12.43 -25.21 -24.05
CA LEU A 211 -13.07 -24.46 -22.95
C LEU A 211 -14.54 -24.14 -23.22
N HIS A 212 -15.38 -24.38 -22.22
CA HIS A 212 -16.77 -23.92 -22.20
C HIS A 212 -16.80 -22.38 -22.28
N PRO A 213 -17.79 -21.75 -22.97
CA PRO A 213 -17.87 -20.29 -23.11
C PRO A 213 -17.83 -19.52 -21.78
N GLU A 214 -18.37 -20.11 -20.71
CA GLU A 214 -18.36 -19.53 -19.36
C GLU A 214 -16.96 -19.52 -18.73
N GLN A 215 -16.20 -20.60 -18.88
CA GLN A 215 -14.81 -20.68 -18.43
C GLN A 215 -13.93 -19.69 -19.20
N LEU A 216 -14.18 -19.54 -20.51
CA LEU A 216 -13.47 -18.56 -21.34
C LEU A 216 -13.76 -17.12 -20.87
N ASN A 217 -15.00 -16.82 -20.49
CA ASN A 217 -15.37 -15.50 -19.97
C ASN A 217 -14.69 -15.24 -18.61
N GLU A 218 -14.67 -16.22 -17.70
CA GLU A 218 -13.98 -16.13 -16.41
C GLU A 218 -12.48 -15.86 -16.60
N LEU A 219 -11.81 -16.62 -17.49
CA LEU A 219 -10.38 -16.41 -17.78
C LEU A 219 -10.10 -15.05 -18.42
N LYS A 220 -10.96 -14.57 -19.33
CA LYS A 220 -10.84 -13.22 -19.91
C LYS A 220 -10.94 -12.14 -18.83
N GLN A 221 -11.86 -12.30 -17.88
CA GLN A 221 -12.03 -11.37 -16.78
C GLN A 221 -10.85 -11.42 -15.80
N ALA A 222 -10.38 -12.62 -15.43
CA ALA A 222 -9.20 -12.81 -14.60
C ALA A 222 -7.95 -12.19 -15.25
N LYS A 223 -7.75 -12.39 -16.56
CA LYS A 223 -6.66 -11.77 -17.32
C LYS A 223 -6.75 -10.25 -17.29
N LYS A 224 -7.92 -9.68 -17.61
CA LYS A 224 -8.14 -8.23 -17.60
C LYS A 224 -7.89 -7.62 -16.21
N HIS A 225 -8.34 -8.31 -15.16
CA HIS A 225 -8.08 -7.90 -13.78
C HIS A 225 -6.57 -7.97 -13.46
N ALA A 226 -5.87 -9.02 -13.87
CA ALA A 226 -4.42 -9.17 -13.71
C ALA A 226 -3.62 -8.07 -14.40
N GLU A 227 -3.96 -7.74 -15.65
CA GLU A 227 -3.32 -6.65 -16.40
C GLU A 227 -3.56 -5.28 -15.75
N THR A 228 -4.80 -5.03 -15.30
CA THR A 228 -5.15 -3.78 -14.60
C THR A 228 -4.42 -3.66 -13.27
N MET A 229 -4.32 -4.77 -12.53
CA MET A 229 -3.61 -4.83 -11.25
C MET A 229 -2.10 -4.64 -11.43
N LEU A 230 -1.52 -5.21 -12.50
CA LEU A 230 -0.12 -5.00 -12.86
C LEU A 230 0.14 -3.52 -13.15
N LEU A 231 -0.70 -2.88 -13.97
CA LEU A 231 -0.57 -1.45 -14.28
C LEU A 231 -0.69 -0.57 -13.02
N HIS A 232 -1.62 -0.90 -12.13
CA HIS A 232 -1.77 -0.20 -10.86
C HIS A 232 -0.51 -0.35 -9.98
N ASN A 233 0.00 -1.56 -9.81
CA ASN A 233 1.22 -1.83 -9.04
C ASN A 233 2.44 -1.12 -9.65
N TYR A 234 2.55 -1.09 -10.98
CA TYR A 234 3.62 -0.37 -11.68
C TYR A 234 3.57 1.15 -11.40
N LYS A 235 2.39 1.77 -11.48
CA LYS A 235 2.22 3.20 -11.17
C LYS A 235 2.62 3.50 -9.72
N LYS A 236 2.22 2.65 -8.79
CA LYS A 236 2.55 2.80 -7.36
C LYS A 236 4.03 2.60 -7.09
N LEU A 237 4.66 1.63 -7.76
CA LEU A 237 6.09 1.41 -7.71
C LEU A 237 6.86 2.63 -8.23
N ALA A 238 6.53 3.11 -9.43
CA ALA A 238 7.21 4.24 -10.06
C ALA A 238 7.14 5.48 -9.17
N LEU A 239 5.99 5.72 -8.54
CA LEU A 239 5.81 6.80 -7.57
C LEU A 239 6.71 6.61 -6.35
N ASN A 240 6.63 5.47 -5.66
CA ASN A 240 7.40 5.23 -4.43
C ASN A 240 8.92 5.20 -4.69
N PHE A 241 9.35 4.59 -5.79
CA PHE A 241 10.74 4.56 -6.20
C PHE A 241 11.23 5.97 -6.55
N GLY A 242 10.48 6.74 -7.35
CA GLY A 242 10.83 8.10 -7.72
C GLY A 242 10.92 9.02 -6.51
N VAL A 243 9.98 8.91 -5.57
CA VAL A 243 10.00 9.67 -4.31
C VAL A 243 11.19 9.29 -3.44
N THR A 244 11.44 7.99 -3.26
CA THR A 244 12.56 7.51 -2.44
C THR A 244 13.89 7.96 -3.05
N LEU A 245 14.08 7.76 -4.35
CA LEU A 245 15.24 8.23 -5.10
C LEU A 245 15.45 9.73 -4.91
N LEU A 246 14.41 10.55 -5.11
CA LEU A 246 14.50 12.00 -4.95
C LEU A 246 14.88 12.38 -3.51
N THR A 247 14.31 11.74 -2.50
CA THR A 247 14.66 12.01 -1.10
C THR A 247 16.08 11.58 -0.74
N THR A 248 16.56 10.46 -1.29
CA THR A 248 17.94 9.98 -1.12
C THR A 248 18.93 10.91 -1.83
N SER A 249 18.60 11.38 -3.04
CA SER A 249 19.39 12.38 -3.76
C SER A 249 19.45 13.71 -3.01
N LEU A 250 18.33 14.21 -2.48
CA LEU A 250 18.31 15.43 -1.67
C LEU A 250 19.18 15.28 -0.41
N PHE A 251 19.15 14.11 0.24
CA PHE A 251 20.02 13.84 1.38
C PHE A 251 21.50 13.83 0.97
N ALA A 252 21.86 13.13 -0.11
CA ALA A 252 23.23 13.09 -0.62
C ALA A 252 23.76 14.48 -0.98
N ILE A 253 22.93 15.29 -1.67
CA ILE A 253 23.30 16.65 -2.04
C ILE A 253 23.52 17.50 -0.78
N LYS A 254 22.56 17.51 0.14
CA LYS A 254 22.61 18.34 1.35
C LYS A 254 23.76 17.95 2.28
N SER A 255 23.93 16.66 2.54
CA SER A 255 24.79 16.16 3.62
C SER A 255 26.20 15.80 3.17
N ILE A 256 26.41 15.56 1.87
CA ILE A 256 27.71 15.12 1.33
C ILE A 256 28.22 16.11 0.29
N LEU A 257 27.48 16.32 -0.80
CA LEU A 257 27.97 17.09 -1.94
C LEU A 257 28.16 18.57 -1.62
N LEU A 258 27.16 19.19 -0.98
CA LEU A 258 27.15 20.63 -0.72
C LEU A 258 28.28 21.06 0.24
N PRO A 259 28.53 20.37 1.37
CA PRO A 259 29.70 20.64 2.21
C PRO A 259 31.04 20.43 1.47
N CYS A 260 31.12 19.48 0.53
CA CYS A 260 32.35 19.22 -0.22
C CYS A 260 32.64 20.28 -1.30
N VAL A 261 31.61 20.78 -2.00
CA VAL A 261 31.79 21.66 -3.17
C VAL A 261 31.66 23.14 -2.80
N MET A 262 30.76 23.49 -1.88
CA MET A 262 30.45 24.89 -1.54
C MET A 262 30.22 25.06 -0.03
N VAL A 263 31.31 25.04 0.74
CA VAL A 263 31.28 25.21 2.21
C VAL A 263 30.53 26.48 2.62
N SER A 264 30.74 27.61 1.92
CA SER A 264 30.07 28.89 2.18
C SER A 264 28.55 28.81 1.99
N ALA A 265 28.10 28.02 1.02
CA ALA A 265 26.68 27.77 0.79
C ALA A 265 26.11 26.84 1.88
N SER A 266 26.86 25.82 2.30
CA SER A 266 26.44 24.92 3.38
C SER A 266 26.27 25.61 4.75
N ALA A 267 27.02 26.70 4.98
CA ALA A 267 26.92 27.50 6.20
C ALA A 267 25.73 28.48 6.20
N ASN A 268 25.12 28.76 5.04
CA ASN A 268 23.97 29.65 4.96
C ASN A 268 22.69 28.91 5.40
N PRO A 269 21.99 29.36 6.46
CA PRO A 269 20.80 28.68 6.99
C PRO A 269 19.62 28.64 6.01
N LEU A 270 19.61 29.49 4.98
CA LEU A 270 18.58 29.50 3.93
C LEU A 270 18.62 28.24 3.06
N ILE A 271 19.80 27.68 2.78
CA ILE A 271 19.95 26.49 1.94
C ILE A 271 19.34 25.23 2.59
N PRO A 272 19.68 24.84 3.84
CA PRO A 272 19.05 23.69 4.48
C PRO A 272 17.54 23.90 4.69
N PHE A 273 17.06 25.14 4.79
CA PHE A 273 15.62 25.47 4.79
C PHE A 273 14.94 25.14 3.46
N ILE A 274 15.53 25.52 2.33
CA ILE A 274 15.01 25.15 0.99
C ILE A 274 14.90 23.62 0.86
N PHE A 275 15.94 22.87 1.25
CA PHE A 275 15.90 21.41 1.25
C PHE A 275 14.77 20.85 2.14
N ALA A 276 14.51 21.48 3.28
CA ALA A 276 13.43 21.08 4.19
C ALA A 276 12.04 21.30 3.56
N VAL A 277 11.82 22.45 2.92
CA VAL A 277 10.58 22.76 2.18
C VAL A 277 10.35 21.75 1.06
N ILE A 278 11.37 21.49 0.23
CA ILE A 278 11.27 20.53 -0.87
C ILE A 278 10.94 19.13 -0.34
N ALA A 279 11.64 18.67 0.71
CA ALA A 279 11.38 17.36 1.31
C ALA A 279 9.96 17.23 1.89
N LEU A 280 9.44 18.29 2.51
CA LEU A 280 8.07 18.33 3.02
C LEU A 280 7.06 18.27 1.85
N SER A 281 7.25 19.08 0.81
CA SER A 281 6.39 19.10 -0.38
C SER A 281 6.33 17.74 -1.08
N ILE A 282 7.47 17.06 -1.24
CA ILE A 282 7.54 15.70 -1.79
C ILE A 282 6.75 14.73 -0.92
N THR A 283 6.88 14.83 0.41
CA THR A 283 6.18 13.94 1.35
C THR A 283 4.66 14.12 1.26
N ILE A 284 4.19 15.36 1.15
CA ILE A 284 2.76 15.69 0.98
C ILE A 284 2.26 15.25 -0.40
N ALA A 285 3.01 15.50 -1.47
CA ALA A 285 2.65 15.06 -2.81
C ALA A 285 2.56 13.55 -2.91
N ASN A 286 3.55 12.82 -2.36
CA ASN A 286 3.55 11.36 -2.31
C ASN A 286 2.32 10.81 -1.58
N HIS A 287 1.91 11.47 -0.49
CA HIS A 287 0.72 11.12 0.25
C HIS A 287 -0.54 11.25 -0.62
N TYR A 288 -0.81 12.42 -1.21
CA TYR A 288 -2.01 12.59 -2.04
C TYR A 288 -2.01 11.74 -3.32
N LEU A 289 -0.86 11.54 -3.95
CA LEU A 289 -0.74 10.67 -5.12
C LEU A 289 -0.99 9.20 -4.78
N ASN A 290 -0.50 8.72 -3.64
CA ASN A 290 -0.83 7.38 -3.15
C ASN A 290 -2.34 7.25 -2.85
N GLN A 291 -2.99 8.24 -2.23
CA GLN A 291 -4.46 8.22 -2.07
C GLN A 291 -5.17 8.06 -3.40
N TYR A 292 -4.72 8.84 -4.39
CA TYR A 292 -5.35 8.85 -5.70
C TYR A 292 -5.18 7.51 -6.40
N LEU A 293 -4.01 6.90 -6.33
CA LEU A 293 -3.78 5.57 -6.89
C LEU A 293 -4.63 4.52 -6.18
N ASP A 294 -4.70 4.55 -4.84
CA ASP A 294 -5.44 3.56 -4.06
C ASP A 294 -6.96 3.64 -4.29
N LYS A 295 -7.51 4.85 -4.48
CA LYS A 295 -8.91 5.03 -4.91
C LYS A 295 -9.21 4.38 -6.27
N ASN A 296 -8.20 4.25 -7.12
CA ASN A 296 -8.29 3.66 -8.46
C ASN A 296 -7.86 2.18 -8.50
N LYS A 297 -7.68 1.52 -7.35
CA LYS A 297 -7.34 0.09 -7.28
C LYS A 297 -8.49 -0.75 -7.88
N PRO A 298 -8.21 -1.74 -8.75
CA PRO A 298 -9.25 -2.61 -9.26
C PRO A 298 -9.87 -3.42 -8.11
N LYS A 299 -11.21 -3.42 -8.04
CA LYS A 299 -11.97 -4.16 -7.00
C LYS A 299 -12.17 -5.61 -7.42
N SER A 300 -11.91 -6.55 -6.50
CA SER A 300 -12.03 -8.00 -6.72
C SER A 300 -13.47 -8.54 -6.65
N ASN A 301 -14.40 -7.81 -6.03
CA ASN A 301 -15.67 -8.37 -5.52
C ASN A 301 -16.75 -8.69 -6.57
N LYS A 302 -16.38 -8.78 -7.84
CA LYS A 302 -17.32 -9.07 -8.94
C LYS A 302 -16.88 -10.19 -9.88
N LEU A 303 -15.90 -11.00 -9.50
CA LEU A 303 -15.18 -11.88 -10.44
C LEU A 303 -15.32 -13.39 -10.15
N SER A 304 -16.08 -13.81 -9.13
CA SER A 304 -16.43 -15.23 -8.97
C SER A 304 -17.53 -15.61 -9.96
N GLY A 305 -17.25 -16.63 -10.78
CA GLY A 305 -18.17 -17.14 -11.80
C GLY A 305 -19.51 -17.66 -11.24
N LYS A 306 -19.58 -18.01 -9.95
CA LYS A 306 -20.81 -18.56 -9.34
C LYS A 306 -21.79 -17.51 -8.81
N TYR A 307 -21.32 -16.34 -8.38
CA TYR A 307 -22.21 -15.27 -7.89
C TYR A 307 -22.86 -14.46 -9.02
N PHE A 308 -22.39 -14.61 -10.26
CA PHE A 308 -23.01 -13.96 -11.43
C PHE A 308 -24.38 -14.56 -11.78
N PHE A 309 -24.59 -15.86 -11.58
CA PHE A 309 -25.87 -16.52 -11.87
C PHE A 309 -26.98 -16.18 -10.86
N ALA A 310 -26.64 -15.95 -9.59
CA ALA A 310 -27.64 -15.58 -8.58
C ALA A 310 -28.16 -14.13 -8.75
N SER A 311 -27.32 -13.20 -9.24
CA SER A 311 -27.75 -11.80 -9.40
C SER A 311 -28.43 -11.49 -10.74
N ASN A 312 -28.15 -12.25 -11.81
CA ASN A 312 -28.82 -12.08 -13.10
C ASN A 312 -30.15 -12.85 -13.22
N GLN A 313 -30.46 -13.79 -12.32
CA GLN A 313 -31.77 -14.43 -12.28
C GLN A 313 -32.86 -13.55 -11.65
N ASN A 314 -32.49 -12.54 -10.84
CA ASN A 314 -33.45 -11.63 -10.20
C ASN A 314 -33.75 -10.35 -11.00
N THR A 315 -33.07 -10.12 -12.13
CA THR A 315 -33.35 -9.01 -13.05
C THR A 315 -34.11 -9.44 -14.31
N PHE A 316 -34.32 -10.75 -14.52
CA PHE A 316 -35.01 -11.26 -15.72
C PHE A 316 -36.53 -11.46 -15.53
N PHE A 317 -37.06 -11.33 -14.31
CA PHE A 317 -38.50 -11.53 -14.00
C PHE A 317 -39.25 -10.26 -13.54
N SER A 318 -38.74 -9.05 -13.82
CA SER A 318 -39.47 -7.80 -13.51
C SER A 318 -39.93 -6.98 -14.70
N ILE A 319 -40.00 -7.57 -15.91
CA ILE A 319 -40.69 -6.94 -17.04
C ILE A 319 -41.77 -7.88 -17.55
N ASN A 320 -42.92 -7.83 -16.89
CA ASN A 320 -44.23 -7.81 -17.53
C ASN A 320 -45.31 -7.60 -16.47
N GLU A 321 -45.84 -6.39 -16.38
CA GLU A 321 -47.28 -6.11 -16.25
C GLU A 321 -47.48 -4.59 -16.05
N THR A 322 -47.78 -3.89 -17.14
CA THR A 322 -48.93 -2.98 -17.27
C THR A 322 -49.04 -2.60 -18.75
N VAL A 323 -49.52 -3.53 -19.55
CA VAL A 323 -50.22 -3.20 -20.80
C VAL A 323 -51.65 -2.84 -20.36
N HIS A 324 -51.90 -1.55 -20.14
CA HIS A 324 -53.27 -1.03 -20.14
C HIS A 324 -53.59 -0.62 -21.58
N VAL A 325 -54.16 -1.57 -22.33
CA VAL A 325 -55.01 -1.25 -23.48
C VAL A 325 -56.35 -0.82 -22.90
N GLN A 326 -56.65 0.47 -23.00
CA GLN A 326 -58.02 0.94 -23.08
C GLN A 326 -58.21 1.54 -24.46
N ASN A 327 -58.88 0.76 -25.30
CA ASN A 327 -59.54 1.23 -26.52
C ASN A 327 -60.70 2.15 -26.13
N GLU A 328 -60.73 3.37 -26.66
CA GLU A 328 -61.95 4.15 -26.91
C GLU A 328 -61.68 5.01 -28.15
N ILE A 329 -62.02 4.50 -29.33
CA ILE A 329 -63.15 4.95 -30.18
C ILE A 329 -62.87 6.34 -30.82
N GLU A 330 -62.45 6.31 -32.09
CA GLU A 330 -62.70 7.40 -33.04
C GLU A 330 -64.21 7.55 -33.25
N PRO A 331 -64.67 8.79 -33.50
CA PRO A 331 -65.31 9.01 -34.79
C PRO A 331 -64.80 10.26 -35.52
N GLU A 332 -65.02 10.18 -36.84
CA GLU A 332 -64.80 11.12 -37.92
C GLU A 332 -65.33 12.56 -37.69
N LEU A 333 -65.06 13.41 -38.71
CA LEU A 333 -65.48 14.79 -38.99
C LEU A 333 -64.46 15.85 -38.52
N GLY A 334 -63.97 16.76 -39.33
CA GLY A 334 -64.32 17.22 -40.66
C GLY A 334 -63.68 18.61 -40.85
N ALA A 335 -63.44 18.97 -42.12
CA ALA A 335 -63.11 20.29 -42.66
C ALA A 335 -62.87 21.49 -41.70
N CYS A 336 -61.69 22.10 -41.80
CA CYS A 336 -61.50 23.48 -42.29
C CYS A 336 -60.01 23.78 -42.50
#